data_AF-A0A125RB30-F1
#
_entry.id   AF-A0A125RB30-F1
#
_cell.length_a   1.000
_cell.length_b   1.000
_cell.length_c   1.000
_cell.angle_alpha   90.00
_cell.angle_beta   90.00
_cell.angle_gamma   90.00
#
_symmetry.space_group_name_H-M   'P 1'
#
loop_
_entity.id
_entity.type
_entity.pdbx_description
1 polymer ?
#
loop_
_entity_poly.entity_id
_entity_poly.type
_entity_poly.pdbx_seq_one_letter_code
_entity_poly.pdbx_strand_id
1 'polypeptide(L)' 'MYKSGNCTECTTCGSCQQTPNVDTPILFCMHCQPSEAPCLLACSENAIEVLGGAITINGEKCTKCGDCVEVCPINVIKI' A
#
# COMPACT_ATOMS: atom_id res chain seq x y z
N MET A 1 -0.93 24.08 -28.64
CA MET A 1 -2.05 23.23 -29.07
C MET A 1 -1.66 21.77 -28.87
N TYR A 2 -1.73 21.25 -27.64
CA TYR A 2 -1.47 19.84 -27.37
C TYR A 2 -2.76 19.04 -27.65
N LYS A 3 -2.68 18.13 -28.62
CA LYS A 3 -3.77 17.25 -29.02
C LYS A 3 -3.77 16.04 -28.09
N SER A 4 -4.88 15.82 -27.39
CA SER A 4 -5.10 14.63 -26.56
C SER A 4 -5.23 13.39 -27.46
N GLY A 5 -4.19 12.55 -27.50
CA GLY A 5 -4.24 11.19 -28.05
C GLY A 5 -4.38 10.19 -26.90
N ASN A 6 -5.18 9.14 -27.09
CA ASN A 6 -5.39 8.09 -26.10
C ASN A 6 -4.15 7.18 -26.02
N CYS A 7 -3.67 6.94 -24.79
CA CYS A 7 -2.48 6.15 -24.52
C CYS A 7 -2.77 4.64 -24.61
N THR A 8 -3.12 4.13 -25.78
CA THR A 8 -3.35 2.69 -25.98
C THR A 8 -2.12 1.93 -26.44
N GLU A 9 -1.07 2.61 -26.92
CA GLU A 9 0.17 1.97 -27.35
C GLU A 9 1.39 2.78 -26.89
N CYS A 10 1.98 2.34 -25.77
CA CYS A 10 3.04 3.02 -25.02
C CYS A 10 4.44 2.82 -25.64
N THR A 11 4.60 3.02 -26.94
CA THR A 11 5.88 2.80 -27.65
C THR A 11 6.67 4.08 -27.91
N THR A 12 6.07 5.27 -27.70
CA THR A 12 6.76 6.54 -27.98
C THR A 12 6.39 7.66 -27.00
N CYS A 13 6.66 7.49 -25.70
CA CYS A 13 6.73 8.64 -24.79
C CYS A 13 7.53 8.32 -23.52
N GLY A 14 8.70 8.95 -23.38
CA GLY A 14 9.58 8.87 -22.20
C GLY A 14 9.03 9.57 -20.95
N SER A 15 7.74 9.45 -20.65
CA SER A 15 7.12 10.02 -19.43
C SER A 15 5.87 9.28 -18.92
N CYS A 16 5.50 8.12 -19.46
CA CYS A 16 4.33 7.38 -19.00
C CYS A 16 4.63 6.56 -17.74
N GLN A 17 4.63 7.20 -16.56
CA GLN A 17 4.48 6.51 -15.28
C GLN A 17 3.01 6.10 -15.10
N GLN A 18 2.55 5.13 -15.89
CA GLN A 18 1.32 4.43 -15.55
C GLN A 18 1.68 3.42 -14.47
N THR A 19 1.47 3.77 -13.20
CA THR A 19 1.41 2.73 -12.16
C THR A 19 0.18 1.88 -12.49
N PRO A 20 0.32 0.55 -12.63
CA PRO A 20 -0.84 -0.33 -12.72
C PRO A 20 -1.77 -0.01 -11.55
N ASN A 21 -3.08 0.00 -11.80
CA ASN A 21 -4.08 0.05 -10.73
C ASN A 21 -3.76 -1.07 -9.75
N VAL A 22 -3.22 -0.71 -8.59
CA VAL A 22 -3.13 -1.63 -7.47
C VAL A 22 -4.29 -1.26 -6.56
N ASP A 23 -5.42 -1.95 -6.78
CA ASP A 23 -6.65 -1.80 -6.00
C ASP A 23 -6.50 -2.30 -4.55
N THR A 24 -5.29 -2.71 -4.15
CA THR A 24 -4.95 -2.87 -2.74
C THR A 24 -4.36 -1.56 -2.23
N PRO A 25 -4.80 -1.03 -1.08
CA PRO A 25 -4.10 0.05 -0.41
C PRO A 25 -2.75 -0.52 0.01
N ILE A 26 -1.77 -0.47 -0.90
CA ILE A 26 -0.42 -0.88 -0.57
C ILE A 26 0.14 0.23 0.28
N LEU A 27 -0.14 0.13 1.58
CA LEU A 27 0.76 0.67 2.55
C LEU A 27 2.11 -0.01 2.26
N PHE A 28 3.08 0.76 1.76
CA PHE A 28 4.47 0.36 1.76
C PHE A 28 5.12 1.16 2.89
N CYS A 29 5.13 0.60 4.10
CA CYS A 29 5.75 1.25 5.25
C CYS A 29 7.04 0.54 5.66
N MET A 30 8.12 1.29 5.83
CA MET A 30 9.43 0.79 6.27
C MET A 30 9.92 1.48 7.55
N HIS A 31 9.02 2.13 8.30
CA HIS A 31 9.41 2.91 9.48
C HIS A 31 9.80 2.02 10.68
N CYS A 32 9.11 0.89 10.86
CA CYS A 32 9.37 -0.04 11.94
C CYS A 32 10.11 -1.27 11.41
N GLN A 33 10.93 -1.87 12.27
CA GLN A 33 11.42 -3.23 12.04
C GLN A 33 10.21 -4.19 12.03
N PRO A 34 10.07 -5.09 11.04
CA PRO A 34 8.89 -5.95 10.95
C PRO A 34 8.62 -6.81 12.19
N SER A 35 9.67 -7.20 12.92
CA SER A 35 9.55 -7.98 14.16
C SER A 35 8.94 -7.21 15.34
N GLU A 36 8.94 -5.87 15.28
CA GLU A 36 8.52 -4.98 16.37
C GLU A 36 7.40 -4.03 15.95
N ALA A 37 6.90 -4.17 14.73
CA ALA A 37 5.89 -3.29 14.18
C ALA A 37 4.56 -3.47 14.92
N PRO A 38 4.04 -2.43 15.61
CA PRO A 38 2.84 -2.57 16.42
C PRO A 38 1.59 -2.89 15.59
N CYS A 39 1.53 -2.43 14.33
CA CYS A 39 0.43 -2.76 13.42
C CYS A 39 0.38 -4.26 13.07
N LEU A 40 1.53 -4.92 12.91
CA LEU A 40 1.63 -6.37 12.70
C LEU A 40 1.11 -7.14 13.92
N LEU A 41 1.46 -6.68 15.13
CA LEU A 41 1.03 -7.31 16.38
C LEU A 41 -0.46 -7.07 16.70
N ALA A 42 -1.01 -5.92 16.32
CA ALA A 42 -2.40 -5.56 16.59
C ALA A 42 -3.41 -6.18 15.61
N CYS A 43 -2.96 -6.64 14.43
CA CYS A 43 -3.88 -7.15 13.40
C CYS A 43 -4.37 -8.57 13.73
N SER A 44 -5.57 -8.66 14.31
CA SER A 44 -6.21 -9.94 14.66
C SER A 44 -6.43 -10.87 13.47
N GLU A 45 -6.72 -10.32 12.29
CA GLU A 45 -6.98 -11.08 11.05
C GLU A 45 -5.71 -11.53 10.33
N ASN A 46 -4.52 -11.16 10.84
CA ASN A 46 -3.24 -11.39 10.16
C ASN A 46 -3.26 -10.89 8.69
N ALA A 47 -3.95 -9.77 8.47
CA ALA A 47 -4.06 -9.14 7.16
C ALA A 47 -2.82 -8.30 6.81
N ILE A 48 -1.92 -8.04 7.78
CA ILE A 48 -0.70 -7.26 7.57
C ILE A 48 0.47 -8.22 7.38
N GLU A 49 1.21 -8.05 6.28
CA GLU A 49 2.29 -8.95 5.85
C GLU A 49 3.57 -8.16 5.54
N VAL A 50 4.71 -8.86 5.37
CA VAL A 50 6.00 -8.24 5.09
C VAL A 50 6.48 -8.68 3.71
N LEU A 51 6.54 -7.76 2.76
CA LEU A 51 7.00 -8.01 1.38
C LEU A 51 8.22 -7.15 1.09
N GLY A 52 9.37 -7.78 0.82
CA GLY A 52 10.60 -7.06 0.49
C GLY A 52 11.11 -6.14 1.62
N GLY A 53 10.78 -6.46 2.88
CA GLY A 53 11.13 -5.64 4.04
C GLY A 53 10.16 -4.48 4.32
N ALA A 54 9.13 -4.30 3.49
CA ALA A 54 8.06 -3.34 3.75
C ALA A 54 6.83 -4.04 4.33
N ILE A 55 6.18 -3.36 5.26
CA ILE A 55 4.89 -3.75 5.82
C ILE A 55 3.80 -3.40 4.80
N THR A 56 2.97 -4.38 4.44
CA THR A 56 1.86 -4.29 3.48
C THR A 56 0.55 -4.81 4.07
N ILE A 57 -0.59 -4.45 3.47
CA ILE A 57 -1.93 -4.88 3.89
C ILE A 57 -2.57 -5.71 2.77
N ASN A 58 -2.96 -6.93 3.11
CA ASN A 58 -3.79 -7.79 2.30
C ASN A 58 -5.26 -7.34 2.40
N GLY A 59 -5.75 -6.68 1.34
CA GLY A 59 -7.10 -6.15 1.28
C GLY A 59 -8.21 -7.21 1.31
N GLU A 60 -7.92 -8.46 0.94
CA GLU A 60 -8.90 -9.56 0.98
C GLU A 60 -9.14 -10.06 2.41
N LYS A 61 -8.11 -10.01 3.27
CA LYS A 61 -8.19 -10.40 4.68
C LYS A 61 -8.60 -9.24 5.59
N CYS A 62 -8.35 -8.00 5.17
CA CYS A 62 -8.58 -6.83 6.00
C CYS A 62 -10.09 -6.55 6.19
N THR A 63 -10.57 -6.61 7.43
CA THR A 63 -11.96 -6.31 7.81
C THR A 63 -12.20 -4.83 8.10
N LYS A 64 -11.18 -3.98 7.96
CA LYS A 64 -11.21 -2.54 8.27
C LYS A 64 -11.59 -2.24 9.74
N CYS A 65 -11.13 -3.07 10.68
CA CYS A 65 -11.37 -2.85 12.11
C CYS A 65 -10.74 -1.57 12.67
N GLY A 66 -9.61 -1.13 12.10
CA GLY A 66 -8.94 0.12 12.48
C GLY A 66 -7.86 -0.01 13.56
N ASP A 67 -7.68 -1.18 14.18
CA ASP A 67 -6.70 -1.37 15.26
C ASP A 67 -5.27 -0.98 14.86
N CYS A 68 -4.88 -1.27 13.62
CA CYS A 68 -3.57 -0.92 13.09
C CYS A 68 -3.35 0.59 12.93
N VAL A 69 -4.41 1.38 12.79
CA VAL A 69 -4.35 2.85 12.72
C VAL A 69 -4.06 3.40 14.11
N GLU A 70 -4.79 2.95 15.12
CA GLU A 70 -4.68 3.43 16.51
C GLU A 70 -3.29 3.17 17.12
N VAL A 71 -2.66 2.03 16.78
CA VAL A 71 -1.34 1.67 17.33
C VAL A 71 -0.18 2.23 16.51
N CYS A 72 -0.43 2.87 15.36
CA CYS A 72 0.63 3.38 14.50
C CYS A 72 1.16 4.73 15.03
N PRO A 73 2.41 4.82 15.53
CA PRO A 73 2.92 6.04 16.16
C PRO A 73 3.05 7.22 15.20
N ILE A 74 3.18 6.94 13.90
CA ILE A 74 3.30 7.94 12.84
C ILE A 74 1.99 8.11 12.05
N ASN A 75 0.93 7.39 12.43
CA ASN A 75 -0.41 7.48 11.87
C ASN A 75 -0.46 7.46 10.32
N VAL A 76 0.35 6.59 9.71
CA VAL A 76 0.47 6.50 8.24
C VAL A 76 -0.60 5.59 7.61
N ILE A 77 -1.19 4.70 8.41
CA ILE A 77 -2.20 3.74 7.96
C ILE A 77 -3.56 4.44 7.91
N LYS A 78 -4.34 4.18 6.86
CA LYS A 78 -5.71 4.68 6.67
C LYS A 78 -6.63 3.53 6.24
N ILE A 79 -7.88 3.55 6.69
CA ILE A 79 -8.92 2.52 6.42
C ILE A 79 -10.07 3.06 5.59
#